data_AF-C3Z934-F1
#
_entry.id   AF-C3Z934-F1
#
_cell.length_a   1.000
_cell.length_b   1.000
_cell.length_c   1.000
_cell.angle_alpha   90.00
_cell.angle_beta   90.00
_cell.angle_gamma   90.00
#
_symmetry.space_group_name_H-M   'P 1'
#
loop_
_entity.id
_entity.type
_entity.pdbx_description
1 polymer ?
#
loop_
_entity_poly.entity_id
_entity_poly.type
_entity_poly.pdbx_seq_one_letter_code
_entity_poly.pdbx_strand_id
1 'polypeptide(L)'
;MLYFQHDAIPSPDVPLAILNLRLETAETDEERQTVLAELKDELNLRTSIAQKMKDIVTMATDDAEQAEDILVNHHRDITARPCYKAAVNHFHDTCYDLSQVRYLISDTSLVCIYNIDIVYITL
;
A
#
# COMPACT_ATOMS: atom_id res chain seq x y z
N MET A 1 22.47 5.23 -22.69
CA MET A 1 21.88 6.46 -22.14
C MET A 1 20.40 6.45 -22.49
N LEU A 2 19.54 6.08 -21.55
CA LEU A 2 18.10 6.28 -21.69
C LEU A 2 17.78 7.65 -21.11
N TYR A 3 17.44 8.59 -21.99
CA TYR A 3 16.80 9.86 -21.61
C TYR A 3 15.38 9.53 -21.14
N PHE A 4 15.11 9.64 -19.83
CA PHE A 4 13.73 9.70 -19.34
C PHE A 4 13.23 11.14 -19.59
N GLN A 5 12.43 11.32 -20.63
CA GLN A 5 11.93 12.64 -21.02
C GLN A 5 10.72 13.11 -20.18
N HIS A 6 10.36 12.38 -19.12
CA HIS A 6 9.53 12.87 -18.02
C HIS A 6 9.87 12.11 -16.73
N ASP A 7 10.41 12.78 -15.72
CA ASP A 7 10.63 12.24 -14.35
C ASP A 7 9.31 12.06 -13.58
N ALA A 8 8.18 11.97 -14.29
CA ALA A 8 6.86 11.80 -13.70
C ALA A 8 6.70 10.33 -13.31
N ILE A 9 6.91 10.05 -12.03
CA ILE A 9 6.73 8.74 -11.41
C ILE A 9 5.56 8.84 -10.43
N PRO A 10 4.64 7.86 -10.38
CA PRO A 10 3.62 7.83 -9.34
C PRO A 10 4.27 7.94 -7.96
N SER A 11 3.72 8.78 -7.07
CA SER A 11 4.30 8.98 -5.73
C SER A 11 4.62 7.66 -5.00
N PRO A 12 3.79 6.60 -5.11
CA PRO A 12 4.12 5.32 -4.49
C PRO A 12 5.34 4.61 -5.06
N ASP A 13 5.67 4.85 -6.32
CA ASP A 13 6.75 4.16 -7.02
C ASP A 13 8.08 4.92 -6.95
N VAL A 14 8.07 6.15 -6.45
CA VAL A 14 9.28 6.98 -6.29
C VAL A 14 10.39 6.26 -5.52
N PRO A 15 10.14 5.61 -4.37
CA PRO A 15 11.23 4.96 -3.63
C PRO A 15 11.83 3.76 -4.36
N LEU A 16 11.00 2.96 -5.06
CA LEU A 16 11.51 1.89 -5.92
C LEU A 16 12.33 2.44 -7.08
N ALA A 17 11.89 3.53 -7.70
CA ALA A 17 12.64 4.17 -8.78
C ALA A 17 13.99 4.72 -8.30
N ILE A 18 14.04 5.32 -7.10
CA ILE A 18 15.30 5.78 -6.48
C ILE A 18 16.23 4.60 -6.20
N LEU A 19 15.73 3.51 -5.64
CA LEU A 19 16.54 2.31 -5.35
C LEU A 19 17.06 1.66 -6.64
N ASN A 20 16.23 1.57 -7.68
CA ASN A 20 16.66 1.06 -8.98
C ASN A 20 17.73 1.96 -9.61
N LEU A 21 17.55 3.29 -9.57
CA LEU A 21 18.56 4.22 -10.07
C LEU A 21 19.89 4.07 -9.30
N ARG A 22 19.84 3.98 -7.97
CA ARG A 22 21.03 3.74 -7.13
C ARG A 22 21.72 2.42 -7.49
N LEU A 23 20.94 1.38 -7.79
CA LEU A 23 21.48 0.09 -8.20
C LEU A 23 22.19 0.17 -9.55
N GLU A 24 21.64 0.95 -10.49
CA GLU A 24 22.23 1.18 -11.82
C GLU A 24 23.50 2.03 -11.76
N THR A 25 23.59 2.96 -10.80
CA THR A 25 24.75 3.85 -10.64
C THR A 25 25.80 3.33 -9.65
N ALA A 26 25.54 2.22 -8.95
CA ALA A 26 26.44 1.69 -7.94
C ALA A 26 27.80 1.28 -8.54
N GLU A 27 28.88 1.84 -7.99
CA GLU A 27 30.24 1.63 -8.51
C GLU A 27 30.93 0.42 -7.86
N THR A 28 30.47 0.03 -6.67
CA THR A 28 31.06 -1.07 -5.88
C THR A 28 30.07 -2.21 -5.67
N ASP A 29 30.61 -3.43 -5.51
CA ASP A 29 29.79 -4.60 -5.18
C ASP A 29 29.16 -4.49 -3.79
N GLU A 30 29.82 -3.81 -2.85
CA GLU A 30 29.29 -3.54 -1.51
C GLU A 30 28.05 -2.64 -1.59
N GLU A 31 28.15 -1.51 -2.31
CA GLU A 31 27.02 -0.61 -2.54
C GLU A 31 25.86 -1.31 -3.24
N ARG A 32 26.16 -2.13 -4.27
CA ARG A 32 25.15 -2.93 -4.97
C ARG A 32 24.44 -3.88 -3.99
N GLN A 33 25.16 -4.55 -3.10
CA GLN A 33 24.56 -5.44 -2.11
C GLN A 33 23.68 -4.69 -1.11
N THR A 34 24.11 -3.52 -0.64
CA THR A 34 23.30 -2.67 0.23
C THR A 34 22.00 -2.25 -0.44
N VAL A 35 22.07 -1.74 -1.68
CA VAL A 35 20.87 -1.31 -2.42
C VAL A 35 19.94 -2.50 -2.70
N LEU A 36 20.47 -3.69 -3.00
CA LEU A 36 19.65 -4.90 -3.17
C LEU A 36 18.93 -5.31 -1.88
N ALA A 37 19.57 -5.16 -0.72
CA ALA A 37 18.93 -5.42 0.56
C ALA A 37 17.78 -4.43 0.83
N GLU A 38 18.02 -3.14 0.60
CA GLU A 38 16.99 -2.10 0.72
C GLU A 38 15.80 -2.35 -0.23
N LEU A 39 16.07 -2.73 -1.48
CA LEU A 39 15.04 -3.07 -2.46
C LEU A 39 14.21 -4.28 -2.01
N LYS A 40 14.86 -5.31 -1.45
CA LYS A 40 14.19 -6.49 -0.93
C LYS A 40 13.28 -6.13 0.24
N ASP A 41 13.75 -5.31 1.18
CA ASP A 41 12.97 -4.91 2.35
C ASP A 41 11.74 -4.08 1.95
N GLU A 42 11.91 -3.15 1.00
CA GLU A 42 10.83 -2.37 0.41
C GLU A 42 9.75 -3.25 -0.26
N LEU A 43 10.16 -4.25 -1.05
CA LEU A 43 9.24 -5.20 -1.69
C LEU A 43 8.54 -6.11 -0.68
N ASN A 44 9.25 -6.57 0.35
CA ASN A 44 8.67 -7.36 1.43
C ASN A 44 7.62 -6.58 2.20
N LEU A 45 7.89 -5.31 2.50
CA LEU A 45 6.96 -4.44 3.20
C LEU A 45 5.69 -4.19 2.38
N ARG A 46 5.82 -3.90 1.08
CA ARG A 46 4.68 -3.79 0.14
C ARG A 46 3.82 -5.05 0.14
N THR A 47 4.46 -6.21 0.01
CA THR A 47 3.78 -7.51 0.00
C THR A 47 3.07 -7.78 1.32
N SER A 48 3.71 -7.46 2.44
CA SER A 48 3.16 -7.61 3.78
C SER A 48 1.90 -6.77 3.98
N ILE A 49 1.94 -5.49 3.58
CA ILE A 49 0.79 -4.59 3.67
C ILE A 49 -0.37 -5.09 2.79
N ALA A 50 -0.09 -5.47 1.54
CA ALA A 50 -1.12 -5.99 0.63
C ALA A 50 -1.78 -7.26 1.18
N GLN A 51 -0.98 -8.19 1.72
CA GLN A 51 -1.51 -9.39 2.35
C GLN A 51 -2.32 -9.06 3.60
N LYS A 52 -1.87 -8.13 4.44
CA LYS A 52 -2.60 -7.72 5.64
C LYS A 52 -3.96 -7.11 5.30
N MET A 53 -4.00 -6.26 4.27
CA MET A 53 -5.25 -5.70 3.77
C MET A 53 -6.20 -6.77 3.24
N LYS A 54 -5.67 -7.74 2.49
CA LYS A 54 -6.46 -8.90 2.04
C LYS A 54 -7.00 -9.72 3.21
N ASP A 55 -6.18 -9.99 4.23
CA ASP A 55 -6.59 -10.73 5.43
C ASP A 55 -7.74 -9.99 6.15
N ILE A 56 -7.59 -8.68 6.35
CA ILE A 56 -8.58 -7.85 7.04
C ILE A 56 -9.90 -7.84 6.25
N VAL A 57 -9.86 -7.60 4.93
CA VAL A 57 -11.07 -7.60 4.10
C VAL A 57 -11.73 -8.98 4.14
N THR A 58 -10.97 -10.06 3.95
CA THR A 58 -11.51 -11.43 3.99
C THR A 58 -12.13 -11.77 5.34
N MET A 59 -11.55 -11.32 6.46
CA MET A 59 -12.13 -11.55 7.80
C MET A 59 -13.38 -10.70 8.06
N ALA A 60 -13.49 -9.57 7.38
CA ALA A 60 -14.57 -8.61 7.56
C ALA A 60 -15.69 -8.76 6.51
N THR A 61 -15.57 -9.71 5.59
CA THR A 61 -16.61 -10.06 4.63
C THR A 61 -16.90 -11.54 4.73
N ASP A 62 -18.17 -11.91 4.88
CA ASP A 62 -18.57 -13.32 4.88
C ASP A 62 -18.62 -13.94 3.46
N ASP A 63 -18.36 -13.13 2.43
CA ASP A 63 -18.42 -13.51 1.02
C ASP A 63 -17.12 -13.17 0.27
N ALA A 64 -16.61 -14.15 -0.49
CA ALA A 64 -15.37 -14.02 -1.24
C ALA A 64 -15.50 -13.12 -2.48
N GLU A 65 -16.68 -13.08 -3.10
CA GLU A 65 -16.94 -12.18 -4.23
C GLU A 65 -16.97 -10.73 -3.76
N GLN A 66 -17.61 -10.47 -2.62
CA GLN A 66 -17.58 -9.19 -1.94
C GLN A 66 -16.16 -8.79 -1.49
N ALA A 67 -15.37 -9.73 -0.94
CA ALA A 67 -13.98 -9.46 -0.58
C ALA A 67 -13.16 -8.99 -1.78
N GLU A 68 -13.27 -9.69 -2.91
CA GLU A 68 -12.57 -9.36 -4.15
C GLU A 68 -13.05 -8.03 -4.72
N ASP A 69 -14.36 -7.79 -4.73
CA ASP A 69 -14.96 -6.52 -5.16
C ASP A 69 -14.43 -5.35 -4.32
N ILE A 70 -14.32 -5.50 -3.00
CA ILE A 70 -13.72 -4.47 -2.12
C ILE A 70 -12.24 -4.23 -2.43
N LEU A 71 -11.50 -5.29 -2.74
CA LEU A 71 -10.07 -5.23 -3.08
C LEU A 71 -9.79 -4.70 -4.48
N VAL A 72 -10.78 -4.68 -5.39
CA VAL A 72 -10.62 -4.21 -6.78
C VAL A 72 -11.32 -2.86 -7.03
N ASN A 73 -12.46 -2.62 -6.37
CA ASN A 73 -13.27 -1.41 -6.56
C ASN A 73 -12.96 -0.33 -5.51
N HIS A 74 -12.01 0.52 -5.89
CA HIS A 74 -11.42 1.54 -5.02
C HIS A 74 -12.04 2.94 -5.14
N HIS A 75 -13.16 3.07 -5.84
CA HIS A 75 -13.81 4.34 -6.14
C HIS A 75 -15.21 4.43 -5.52
N ARG A 76 -15.32 4.11 -4.22
CA ARG A 76 -16.55 4.28 -3.45
C ARG A 76 -16.50 5.57 -2.62
N ASP A 77 -17.57 6.34 -2.66
CA ASP A 77 -17.69 7.56 -1.87
C ASP A 77 -17.69 7.27 -0.38
N ILE A 78 -16.90 8.05 0.38
CA ILE A 78 -16.82 7.96 1.84
C ILE A 78 -18.01 8.69 2.47
N THR A 79 -19.03 7.93 2.87
CA THR A 79 -20.26 8.41 3.50
C THR A 79 -20.18 8.33 5.03
N ALA A 80 -19.55 7.29 5.59
CA ALA A 80 -19.38 7.07 7.04
C ALA A 80 -18.01 7.54 7.60
N ARG A 81 -17.73 8.85 7.48
CA ARG A 81 -16.42 9.45 7.85
C ARG A 81 -15.90 9.15 9.28
N PRO A 82 -16.73 9.08 10.34
CA PRO A 82 -16.23 8.77 11.69
C PRO A 82 -15.71 7.34 11.82
N CYS A 83 -16.39 6.38 11.20
CA CYS A 83 -16.03 4.96 11.23
C CYS A 83 -14.72 4.74 10.45
N TYR A 84 -14.64 5.31 9.25
CA TYR A 84 -13.42 5.37 8.46
C TYR A 84 -12.22 5.89 9.25
N LYS A 85 -12.37 7.03 9.95
CA LYS A 85 -11.28 7.62 10.74
C LYS A 85 -10.84 6.68 11.88
N ALA A 86 -11.78 6.03 12.55
CA ALA A 86 -11.48 5.07 13.60
C ALA A 86 -10.72 3.86 13.05
N ALA A 87 -11.15 3.30 11.92
CA ALA A 87 -10.51 2.16 11.27
C ALA A 87 -9.09 2.49 10.78
N VAL A 88 -8.89 3.66 10.15
CA VAL A 88 -7.56 4.14 9.73
C VAL A 88 -6.63 4.35 10.92
N ASN A 89 -7.13 4.95 12.01
CA ASN A 89 -6.34 5.14 13.23
C ASN A 89 -5.97 3.78 13.86
N HIS A 90 -6.91 2.84 13.92
CA HIS A 90 -6.64 1.52 14.47
C HIS A 90 -5.59 0.76 13.64
N PHE A 91 -5.68 0.85 12.31
CA PHE A 91 -4.68 0.28 11.40
C PHE A 91 -3.30 0.94 11.60
N HIS A 92 -3.26 2.26 11.78
CA HIS A 92 -2.03 3.00 12.10
C HIS A 92 -1.37 2.53 13.40
N ASP A 93 -2.16 2.38 14.46
CA ASP A 93 -1.66 2.04 15.79
C ASP A 93 -1.33 0.55 15.95
N THR A 94 -2.00 -0.32 15.19
CA THR A 94 -2.01 -1.79 15.44
C THR A 94 -1.32 -2.60 14.33
N CYS A 95 -1.38 -2.13 13.07
CA CYS A 95 -0.85 -2.88 11.93
C CYS A 95 0.46 -2.27 11.41
N TYR A 96 0.41 -1.02 10.97
CA TYR A 96 1.58 -0.33 10.41
C TYR A 96 1.53 1.14 10.76
N ASP A 97 2.66 1.71 11.16
CA ASP A 97 2.80 3.16 11.29
C ASP A 97 2.65 3.83 9.91
N LEU A 98 1.42 4.24 9.61
CA LEU A 98 1.06 4.95 8.39
C LEU A 98 1.90 6.21 8.14
N SER A 99 2.57 6.82 9.12
CA SER A 99 3.48 7.94 8.85
C SER A 99 4.75 7.50 8.11
N GLN A 100 5.17 6.25 8.33
CA GLN A 100 6.34 5.65 7.71
C GLN A 100 6.01 4.93 6.40
N VAL A 101 4.80 4.36 6.29
CA VAL A 101 4.39 3.58 5.10
C VAL A 101 3.41 4.30 4.18
N ARG A 102 3.08 5.57 4.44
CA ARG A 102 2.10 6.33 3.63
C ARG A 102 2.40 6.29 2.14
N TYR A 103 3.67 6.37 1.77
CA TYR A 103 4.07 6.37 0.38
C TYR A 103 3.81 5.00 -0.29
N LEU A 104 3.82 3.90 0.47
CA LEU A 104 3.55 2.56 -0.03
C LEU A 104 2.07 2.29 -0.28
N ILE A 105 1.23 3.05 0.42
CA ILE A 105 -0.20 2.84 0.50
C ILE A 105 -0.84 3.90 -0.39
N SER A 106 -1.46 3.47 -1.47
CA SER A 106 -2.26 4.35 -2.31
C SER A 106 -3.56 4.74 -1.60
N ASP A 107 -4.15 5.88 -1.97
CA ASP A 107 -5.48 6.32 -1.46
C ASP A 107 -6.51 5.18 -1.59
N THR A 108 -6.38 4.42 -2.66
CA THR A 108 -7.00 3.12 -2.98
C THR A 108 -6.99 2.09 -1.85
N SER A 109 -5.87 1.88 -1.15
CA SER A 109 -5.76 0.93 -0.02
C SER A 109 -6.42 1.47 1.25
N LEU A 110 -6.44 2.79 1.43
CA LEU A 110 -7.23 3.42 2.51
C LEU A 110 -8.74 3.30 2.23
N VAL A 111 -9.16 3.33 0.95
CA VAL A 111 -10.55 3.05 0.57
C VAL A 111 -10.96 1.61 0.86
N CYS A 112 -10.05 0.63 0.83
CA CYS A 112 -10.37 -0.74 1.26
C CYS A 112 -10.71 -0.83 2.76
N ILE A 113 -10.04 -0.04 3.62
CA ILE A 113 -10.39 0.06 5.05
C ILE A 113 -11.82 0.60 5.22
N TYR A 114 -12.23 1.54 4.36
CA TYR A 114 -13.58 2.09 4.36
C TYR A 114 -14.65 1.09 3.87
N ASN A 115 -14.33 0.31 2.84
CA ASN A 115 -15.27 -0.58 2.18
C ASN A 115 -15.78 -1.71 3.09
N ILE A 116 -15.01 -2.08 4.10
CA ILE A 116 -15.43 -3.03 5.14
C ILE A 116 -16.65 -2.52 5.92
N ASP A 117 -16.76 -1.21 6.16
CA ASP A 117 -17.80 -0.65 7.01
C ASP A 117 -19.16 -0.48 6.28
N ILE A 118 -19.18 -0.37 4.95
CA ILE A 118 -20.43 -0.33 4.17
C ILE A 118 -21.19 -1.65 4.32
N VAL A 119 -20.46 -2.78 4.36
CA VAL A 119 -21.07 -4.11 4.45
C VAL A 119 -21.76 -4.32 5.80
N TYR A 120 -21.15 -3.88 6.90
CA TYR A 120 -21.71 -4.06 8.24
C TYR A 120 -22.76 -3.03 8.66
N ILE A 121 -22.88 -1.89 7.97
CA ILE A 121 -23.96 -0.91 8.25
C ILE A 121 -25.25 -1.24 7.49
N THR A 122 -25.19 -2.11 6.48
CA THR A 122 -26.37 -2.48 5.66
C THR A 122 -27.04 -3.79 6.11
N LEU A 123 -26.59 -4.40 7.21
CA LEU A 123 -27.21 -5.57 7.85
C LEU A 123 -27.83 -5.22 9.21
#